data_AF-A0A937MLC0-F1
#
_entry.id   AF-A0A937MLC0-F1
#
_cell.length_a   1.000
_cell.length_b   1.000
_cell.length_c   1.000
_cell.angle_alpha   90.00
_cell.angle_beta   90.00
_cell.angle_gamma   90.00
#
_symmetry.space_group_name_H-M   'P 1'
#
loop_
_entity.id
_entity.type
_entity.pdbx_description
1 polymer ?
#
loop_
_entity_poly.entity_id
_entity_poly.type
_entity_poly.pdbx_seq_one_letter_code
_entity_poly.pdbx_strand_id
1 'polypeptide(L)'
;MKPLISATATLSAALLLGACSGPQWMTTHHYGGIPSTFTHAASKGDVLTMVTGNPYPGHKSVLEKTVLGAMPGNHFGPPARFTTAPAAAGLPKIRFVWAFDPPPALHNDDLCGKPPETAARADLHTLHLTALLCEGGQAQSSVVASLPRPTTADDPALKSLVQSIMWELIPERDPFNDGCTLSSNC
;
A
#
# COMPACT_ATOMS: atom_id res chain seq x y z
N MET A 1 40.62 49.17 -37.24
CA MET A 1 40.57 48.95 -35.77
C MET A 1 39.18 48.37 -35.47
N LYS A 2 39.12 47.18 -34.84
CA LYS A 2 37.93 46.31 -34.70
C LYS A 2 37.07 46.72 -33.49
N PRO A 3 35.72 46.71 -33.57
CA PRO A 3 34.88 46.67 -32.38
C PRO A 3 34.59 45.21 -31.96
N LEU A 4 34.73 44.97 -30.66
CA LEU A 4 34.41 43.73 -29.97
C LEU A 4 32.89 43.57 -29.83
N ILE A 5 32.37 42.41 -30.24
CA ILE A 5 30.98 42.01 -30.01
C ILE A 5 31.02 41.02 -28.83
N SER A 6 30.56 41.47 -27.65
CA SER A 6 30.37 40.61 -26.48
C SER A 6 29.13 39.75 -26.66
N ALA A 7 29.32 38.43 -26.76
CA ALA A 7 28.25 37.45 -26.71
C ALA A 7 27.92 37.15 -25.24
N THR A 8 26.79 37.67 -24.75
CA THR A 8 26.19 37.24 -23.48
C THR A 8 25.45 35.92 -23.70
N ALA A 9 26.01 34.82 -23.20
CA ALA A 9 25.38 33.51 -23.17
C ALA A 9 24.37 33.44 -22.01
N THR A 10 23.08 33.51 -22.33
CA THR A 10 21.99 33.33 -21.37
C THR A 10 21.84 31.84 -21.06
N LEU A 11 22.38 31.39 -19.93
CA LEU A 11 22.27 30.00 -19.46
C LEU A 11 20.91 29.81 -18.77
N SER A 12 19.87 29.46 -19.54
CA SER A 12 18.55 29.10 -19.00
C SER A 12 18.62 27.73 -18.32
N ALA A 13 18.78 27.72 -17.00
CA ALA A 13 18.60 26.53 -16.17
C ALA A 13 17.10 26.20 -16.08
N ALA A 14 16.63 25.27 -16.90
CA ALA A 14 15.29 24.69 -16.76
C ALA A 14 15.30 23.79 -15.52
N LEU A 15 14.80 24.31 -14.39
CA LEU A 15 14.44 23.51 -13.23
C LEU A 15 13.32 22.55 -13.65
N LEU A 16 13.67 21.28 -13.88
CA LEU A 16 12.72 20.18 -13.96
C LEU A 16 12.08 20.01 -12.58
N LEU A 17 10.97 20.71 -12.36
CA LEU A 17 10.05 20.43 -11.27
C LEU A 17 9.43 19.05 -11.54
N GLY A 18 10.12 17.99 -11.12
CA GLY A 18 9.51 16.68 -10.99
C GLY A 18 8.36 16.81 -10.01
N ALA A 19 7.13 16.74 -10.49
CA ALA A 19 5.96 16.68 -9.63
C ALA A 19 6.08 15.41 -8.79
N CYS A 20 6.29 15.56 -7.47
CA CYS A 20 6.23 14.45 -6.54
C CYS A 20 4.80 13.90 -6.55
N SER A 21 4.54 12.86 -7.35
CA SER A 21 3.28 12.12 -7.37
C SER A 21 3.23 11.13 -6.20
N GLY A 22 3.26 11.66 -4.98
CA GLY A 22 3.07 10.88 -3.75
C GLY A 22 1.58 10.68 -3.41
N PRO A 23 1.27 9.89 -2.37
CA PRO A 23 -0.09 9.81 -1.84
C PRO A 23 -0.59 11.22 -1.47
N GLN A 24 -1.85 11.51 -1.81
CA GLN A 24 -2.49 12.76 -1.39
C GLN A 24 -2.88 12.72 0.08
N TRP A 25 -3.21 11.52 0.57
CA TRP A 25 -3.65 11.29 1.93
C TRP A 25 -3.33 9.86 2.32
N MET A 26 -2.89 9.66 3.57
CA MET A 26 -2.60 8.35 4.14
C MET A 26 -2.82 8.39 5.65
N THR A 27 -3.53 7.40 6.19
CA THR A 27 -3.74 7.21 7.63
C THR A 27 -3.50 5.76 8.01
N THR A 28 -2.85 5.56 9.15
CA THR A 28 -2.46 4.24 9.63
C THR A 28 -3.06 3.96 11.01
N HIS A 29 -3.50 2.72 11.24
CA HIS A 29 -3.94 2.24 12.55
C HIS A 29 -3.36 0.85 12.82
N HIS A 30 -2.88 0.64 14.04
CA HIS A 30 -2.28 -0.62 14.50
C HIS A 30 -2.97 -1.16 15.73
N TYR A 31 -2.92 -2.48 15.89
CA TYR A 31 -3.02 -3.19 17.15
C TYR A 31 -1.64 -3.68 17.60
N GLY A 32 -1.53 -4.21 18.82
CA GLY A 32 -0.27 -4.79 19.30
C GLY A 32 0.14 -6.04 18.53
N GLY A 33 1.44 -6.29 18.44
CA GLY A 33 2.03 -7.54 17.97
C GLY A 33 2.36 -7.59 16.47
N ILE A 34 2.15 -6.52 15.70
CA ILE A 34 2.24 -6.55 14.22
C ILE A 34 3.55 -7.15 13.67
N PRO A 35 4.74 -6.73 14.14
CA PRO A 35 5.99 -7.30 13.62
C PRO A 35 6.08 -8.81 13.87
N SER A 36 5.57 -9.28 15.02
CA SER A 36 5.56 -10.70 15.39
C SER A 36 4.54 -11.50 14.58
N THR A 37 3.35 -10.96 14.36
CA THR A 37 2.28 -11.56 13.54
C THR A 37 2.76 -11.74 12.10
N PHE A 38 3.38 -10.71 11.52
CA PHE A 38 3.93 -10.78 10.17
C PHE A 38 5.11 -11.77 10.08
N THR A 39 6.05 -11.72 11.02
CA THR A 39 7.17 -12.67 11.11
C THR A 39 6.67 -14.12 11.20
N HIS A 40 5.62 -14.35 12.00
CA HIS A 40 5.00 -15.67 12.12
C HIS A 40 4.44 -16.14 10.78
N ALA A 41 3.67 -15.31 10.08
CA ALA A 41 3.12 -15.65 8.76
C ALA A 41 4.22 -15.96 7.74
N ALA A 42 5.22 -15.09 7.63
CA ALA A 42 6.35 -15.26 6.71
C ALA A 42 7.16 -16.54 6.99
N SER A 43 7.27 -16.95 8.26
CA SER A 43 7.96 -18.19 8.65
C SER A 43 7.25 -19.47 8.20
N LYS A 44 5.95 -19.39 7.86
CA LYS A 44 5.14 -20.56 7.46
C LYS A 44 5.12 -20.81 5.96
N GLY A 45 5.60 -19.88 5.15
CA GLY A 45 5.63 -19.99 3.70
C GLY A 45 5.16 -18.70 3.03
N ASP A 46 4.54 -18.83 1.86
CA ASP A 46 4.00 -17.68 1.14
C ASP A 46 2.83 -17.07 1.93
N VAL A 47 2.82 -15.76 2.05
CA VAL A 47 1.79 -15.00 2.77
C VAL A 47 0.64 -14.70 1.81
N LEU A 48 -0.56 -15.12 2.19
CA LEU A 48 -1.76 -14.87 1.39
C LEU A 48 -2.01 -13.37 1.27
N THR A 49 -2.28 -12.92 0.06
CA THR A 49 -2.63 -11.54 -0.27
C THR A 49 -3.90 -11.55 -1.11
N MET A 50 -4.96 -10.94 -0.60
CA MET A 50 -6.22 -10.79 -1.31
C MET A 50 -6.31 -9.40 -1.92
N VAL A 51 -6.66 -9.32 -3.20
CA VAL A 51 -6.92 -8.06 -3.90
C VAL A 51 -8.39 -8.00 -4.28
N THR A 52 -9.09 -7.00 -3.75
CA THR A 52 -10.54 -6.83 -3.91
C THR A 52 -10.85 -5.47 -4.51
N GLY A 53 -11.97 -5.39 -5.21
CA GLY A 53 -12.22 -4.31 -6.16
C GLY A 53 -11.35 -4.43 -7.42
N ASN A 54 -11.65 -3.60 -8.42
CA ASN A 54 -10.80 -3.43 -9.59
C ASN A 54 -11.11 -2.10 -10.30
N PRO A 55 -10.26 -1.08 -10.14
CA PRO A 55 -10.41 0.21 -10.81
C PRO A 55 -10.06 0.17 -12.31
N TYR A 56 -9.52 -0.96 -12.79
CA TYR A 56 -9.01 -1.12 -14.16
C TYR A 56 -9.74 -2.28 -14.87
N PRO A 57 -10.88 -2.03 -15.55
CA PRO A 57 -11.67 -3.06 -16.21
C PRO A 57 -10.82 -3.98 -17.10
N GLY A 58 -10.93 -5.30 -16.92
CA GLY A 58 -10.16 -6.29 -17.69
C GLY A 58 -8.70 -6.49 -17.25
N HIS A 59 -8.18 -5.69 -16.32
CA HIS A 59 -6.76 -5.70 -15.91
C HIS A 59 -6.54 -6.17 -14.46
N LYS A 60 -7.48 -6.93 -13.86
CA LYS A 60 -7.36 -7.42 -12.48
C LYS A 60 -6.08 -8.22 -12.23
N SER A 61 -5.69 -9.09 -13.16
CA SER A 61 -4.46 -9.89 -13.03
C SER A 61 -3.19 -9.05 -13.11
N VAL A 62 -3.22 -7.92 -13.84
CA VAL A 62 -2.12 -6.95 -13.87
C VAL A 62 -2.05 -6.23 -12.54
N LEU A 63 -3.19 -5.77 -12.02
CA LEU A 63 -3.28 -5.13 -10.70
C LEU A 63 -2.73 -6.02 -9.58
N GLU A 64 -3.17 -7.29 -9.54
CA GLU A 64 -2.67 -8.27 -8.56
C GLU A 64 -1.16 -8.46 -8.66
N LYS A 65 -0.61 -8.57 -9.89
CA LYS A 65 0.84 -8.67 -10.10
C LYS A 65 1.58 -7.42 -9.66
N THR A 66 1.03 -6.23 -9.92
CA THR A 66 1.62 -4.96 -9.48
C THR A 66 1.68 -4.90 -7.96
N VAL A 67 0.59 -5.26 -7.28
CA VAL A 67 0.54 -5.30 -5.81
C VAL A 67 1.56 -6.30 -5.27
N LEU A 68 1.49 -7.58 -5.68
CA LEU A 68 2.38 -8.63 -5.19
C LEU A 68 3.85 -8.36 -5.51
N GLY A 69 4.15 -7.77 -6.67
CA GLY A 69 5.51 -7.41 -7.07
C GLY A 69 6.08 -6.21 -6.33
N ALA A 70 5.24 -5.38 -5.72
CA ALA A 70 5.65 -4.20 -4.97
C ALA A 70 5.87 -4.49 -3.47
N MET A 71 5.28 -5.56 -2.92
CA MET A 71 5.36 -5.86 -1.49
C MET A 71 6.74 -6.31 -0.99
N PRO A 72 7.48 -7.23 -1.66
CA PRO A 72 8.74 -7.76 -1.16
C PRO A 72 9.78 -6.67 -0.89
N GLY A 73 10.40 -6.71 0.29
CA GLY A 73 11.48 -5.81 0.68
C GLY A 73 11.04 -4.38 1.05
N ASN A 74 9.73 -4.12 1.08
CA ASN A 74 9.16 -2.82 1.45
C ASN A 74 8.42 -2.88 2.79
N HIS A 75 8.91 -3.70 3.72
CA HIS A 75 8.32 -3.90 5.04
C HIS A 75 9.43 -4.20 6.05
N PHE A 76 9.17 -3.95 7.34
CA PHE A 76 10.06 -4.43 8.39
C PHE A 76 9.78 -5.91 8.68
N GLY A 77 10.82 -6.69 8.97
CA GLY A 77 10.71 -8.14 9.22
C GLY A 77 11.49 -9.02 8.24
N PRO A 78 11.34 -10.36 8.33
CA PRO A 78 12.10 -11.30 7.51
C PRO A 78 11.67 -11.24 6.03
N PRO A 79 12.52 -11.66 5.08
CA PRO A 79 12.12 -11.80 3.69
C PRO A 79 10.86 -12.67 3.55
N ALA A 80 9.86 -12.16 2.82
CA ALA A 80 8.59 -12.84 2.60
C ALA A 80 8.28 -12.97 1.12
N ARG A 81 7.55 -14.04 0.77
CA ARG A 81 6.91 -14.21 -0.53
C ARG A 81 5.40 -14.04 -0.36
N PHE A 82 4.74 -13.55 -1.39
CA PHE A 82 3.31 -13.25 -1.37
C PHE A 82 2.61 -14.01 -2.49
N THR A 83 1.38 -14.46 -2.23
CA THR A 83 0.58 -15.21 -3.19
C THR A 83 -0.89 -14.81 -3.11
N THR A 84 -1.59 -14.78 -4.25
CA THR A 84 -3.04 -14.67 -4.28
C THR A 84 -3.75 -16.02 -4.20
N ALA A 85 -3.00 -17.13 -4.25
CA ALA A 85 -3.56 -18.48 -4.23
C ALA A 85 -3.66 -19.01 -2.77
N PRO A 86 -4.88 -19.20 -2.22
CA PRO A 86 -5.03 -19.66 -0.83
C PRO A 86 -4.40 -21.03 -0.57
N ALA A 87 -4.42 -21.91 -1.57
CA ALA A 87 -3.84 -23.25 -1.47
C ALA A 87 -2.30 -23.25 -1.40
N ALA A 88 -1.64 -22.16 -1.82
CA ALA A 88 -0.20 -22.01 -1.76
C ALA A 88 0.27 -21.31 -0.46
N ALA A 89 -0.66 -20.75 0.31
CA ALA A 89 -0.31 -19.98 1.50
C ALA A 89 -0.02 -20.88 2.71
N GLY A 90 1.08 -20.58 3.40
CA GLY A 90 1.52 -21.39 4.55
C GLY A 90 0.64 -21.21 5.79
N LEU A 91 0.04 -20.03 5.95
CA LEU A 91 -0.86 -19.72 7.06
C LEU A 91 -2.00 -18.77 6.61
N PRO A 92 -3.02 -19.28 5.90
CA PRO A 92 -4.07 -18.43 5.28
C PRO A 92 -4.89 -17.56 6.25
N LYS A 93 -4.87 -17.88 7.55
CA LYS A 93 -5.53 -17.09 8.59
C LYS A 93 -4.86 -15.73 8.84
N ILE A 94 -3.55 -15.60 8.54
CA ILE A 94 -2.83 -14.33 8.54
C ILE A 94 -2.60 -13.94 7.09
N ARG A 95 -3.18 -12.81 6.67
CA ARG A 95 -3.20 -12.42 5.26
C ARG A 95 -3.22 -10.92 5.11
N PHE A 96 -2.78 -10.45 3.94
CA PHE A 96 -3.02 -9.08 3.52
C PHE A 96 -4.33 -8.98 2.74
N VAL A 97 -5.03 -7.88 2.90
CA VAL A 97 -6.18 -7.50 2.07
C VAL A 97 -5.91 -6.12 1.48
N TRP A 98 -6.02 -5.99 0.17
CA TRP A 98 -5.91 -4.74 -0.58
C TRP A 98 -7.24 -4.46 -1.26
N ALA A 99 -8.01 -3.54 -0.71
CA ALA A 99 -9.32 -3.15 -1.21
C ALA A 99 -9.21 -1.85 -2.00
N PHE A 100 -9.45 -1.93 -3.30
CA PHE A 100 -9.45 -0.79 -4.21
C PHE A 100 -10.86 -0.23 -4.35
N ASP A 101 -10.96 1.10 -4.19
CA ASP A 101 -12.21 1.86 -4.19
C ASP A 101 -13.32 1.25 -3.29
N PRO A 102 -13.02 0.87 -2.03
CA PRO A 102 -14.02 0.29 -1.15
C PRO A 102 -15.13 1.31 -0.83
N PRO A 103 -16.36 0.85 -0.54
CA PRO A 103 -17.41 1.72 -0.04
C PRO A 103 -16.97 2.47 1.24
N PRO A 104 -17.28 3.77 1.40
CA PRO A 104 -16.80 4.58 2.52
C PRO A 104 -17.21 4.07 3.92
N ALA A 105 -18.32 3.33 4.01
CA ALA A 105 -18.88 2.84 5.27
C ALA A 105 -18.49 1.39 5.60
N LEU A 106 -17.55 0.79 4.85
CA LEU A 106 -17.15 -0.60 5.06
C LEU A 106 -16.14 -0.70 6.22
N HIS A 107 -16.41 -1.58 7.19
CA HIS A 107 -15.52 -1.78 8.34
C HIS A 107 -14.32 -2.65 7.97
N ASN A 108 -13.16 -2.40 8.59
CA ASN A 108 -11.93 -3.15 8.32
C ASN A 108 -12.06 -4.64 8.65
N ASP A 109 -12.80 -5.00 9.71
CA ASP A 109 -13.06 -6.41 10.05
C ASP A 109 -13.96 -7.10 9.02
N ASP A 110 -14.88 -6.39 8.37
CA ASP A 110 -15.70 -6.97 7.29
C ASP A 110 -14.82 -7.31 6.07
N LEU A 111 -13.87 -6.42 5.76
CA LEU A 111 -12.84 -6.64 4.73
C LEU A 111 -11.92 -7.80 5.10
N CYS A 112 -11.55 -7.95 6.37
CA CYS A 112 -10.72 -9.04 6.82
C CYS A 112 -11.46 -10.38 6.87
N GLY A 113 -12.74 -10.42 7.21
CA GLY A 113 -13.54 -11.64 7.30
C GLY A 113 -13.89 -12.24 5.94
N LYS A 114 -14.80 -11.59 5.22
CA LYS A 114 -15.21 -11.96 3.86
C LYS A 114 -15.39 -10.66 3.07
N PRO A 115 -14.34 -10.19 2.38
CA PRO A 115 -14.43 -8.92 1.67
C PRO A 115 -15.53 -9.05 0.62
N PRO A 116 -16.55 -8.18 0.66
CA PRO A 116 -17.66 -8.28 -0.27
C PRO A 116 -17.17 -7.94 -1.68
N GLU A 117 -17.79 -8.56 -2.70
CA GLU A 117 -17.66 -8.07 -4.08
C GLU A 117 -18.46 -6.77 -4.21
N THR A 118 -17.94 -5.69 -3.64
CA THR A 118 -18.60 -4.38 -3.69
C THR A 118 -18.31 -3.67 -5.00
N ALA A 119 -19.32 -2.97 -5.49
CA ALA A 119 -19.14 -1.98 -6.55
C ALA A 119 -18.14 -0.92 -6.06
N ALA A 120 -17.11 -0.68 -6.88
CA ALA A 120 -16.12 0.36 -6.63
C ALA A 120 -16.79 1.72 -6.47
N ARG A 121 -16.21 2.58 -5.63
CA ARG A 121 -16.57 4.00 -5.57
C ARG A 121 -16.53 4.63 -6.97
N ALA A 122 -17.52 5.46 -7.29
CA ALA A 122 -17.66 6.11 -8.61
C ALA A 122 -16.69 7.28 -8.86
N ASP A 123 -15.66 7.46 -8.03
CA ASP A 123 -14.73 8.59 -8.15
C ASP A 123 -13.69 8.31 -9.23
N LEU A 124 -13.86 8.95 -10.40
CA LEU A 124 -12.99 8.71 -11.55
C LEU A 124 -11.65 9.46 -11.48
N HIS A 125 -11.43 10.32 -10.49
CA HIS A 125 -10.24 11.17 -10.41
C HIS A 125 -9.29 10.74 -9.30
N THR A 126 -9.81 10.17 -8.23
CA THR A 126 -9.02 9.71 -7.10
C THR A 126 -9.18 8.21 -6.96
N LEU A 127 -8.06 7.50 -6.84
CA LEU A 127 -8.07 6.11 -6.45
C LEU A 127 -7.99 6.03 -4.92
N HIS A 128 -8.92 5.33 -4.30
CA HIS A 128 -8.91 5.06 -2.87
C HIS A 128 -8.45 3.62 -2.61
N LEU A 129 -7.62 3.43 -1.59
CA LEU A 129 -7.05 2.13 -1.25
C LEU A 129 -7.11 1.93 0.26
N THR A 130 -7.67 0.81 0.69
CA THR A 130 -7.55 0.32 2.06
C THR A 130 -6.73 -0.95 2.04
N ALA A 131 -5.61 -0.96 2.76
CA ALA A 131 -4.75 -2.11 2.91
C ALA A 131 -4.77 -2.57 4.36
N LEU A 132 -4.80 -3.88 4.59
CA LEU A 132 -4.98 -4.48 5.91
C LEU A 132 -3.99 -5.64 6.10
N LEU A 133 -3.44 -5.77 7.29
CA LEU A 133 -2.96 -7.06 7.81
C LEU A 133 -4.08 -7.65 8.66
N CYS A 134 -4.57 -8.82 8.28
CA CYS A 134 -5.65 -9.51 8.96
C CYS A 134 -5.14 -10.75 9.69
N GLU A 135 -5.69 -11.04 10.87
CA GLU A 135 -5.57 -12.33 11.54
C GLU A 135 -6.95 -12.82 11.97
N GLY A 136 -7.33 -14.04 11.59
CA GLY A 136 -8.56 -14.67 12.07
C GLY A 136 -9.86 -13.92 11.69
N GLY A 137 -9.80 -13.07 10.65
CA GLY A 137 -10.93 -12.25 10.22
C GLY A 137 -10.97 -10.85 10.85
N GLN A 138 -10.01 -10.51 11.71
CA GLN A 138 -9.91 -9.18 12.34
C GLN A 138 -8.73 -8.40 11.76
N ALA A 139 -8.91 -7.09 11.59
CA ALA A 139 -7.84 -6.20 11.16
C ALA A 139 -6.86 -5.97 12.32
N GLN A 140 -5.59 -6.32 12.11
CA GLN A 140 -4.50 -6.09 13.06
C GLN A 140 -3.75 -4.80 12.71
N SER A 141 -3.62 -4.51 11.43
CA SER A 141 -3.04 -3.25 10.93
C SER A 141 -3.84 -2.79 9.74
N SER A 142 -3.98 -1.48 9.57
CA SER A 142 -4.71 -0.90 8.46
C SER A 142 -4.06 0.39 8.01
N VAL A 143 -4.04 0.59 6.71
CA VAL A 143 -3.65 1.83 6.07
C VAL A 143 -4.76 2.19 5.09
N VAL A 144 -5.27 3.41 5.19
CA VAL A 144 -6.18 3.98 4.18
C VAL A 144 -5.42 5.08 3.48
N ALA A 145 -5.38 5.03 2.14
CA ALA A 145 -4.64 5.97 1.34
C ALA A 145 -5.43 6.39 0.09
N SER A 146 -5.02 7.51 -0.50
CA SER A 146 -5.52 7.94 -1.80
C SER A 146 -4.45 8.62 -2.63
N LEU A 147 -4.62 8.56 -3.94
CA LEU A 147 -3.76 9.20 -4.93
C LEU A 147 -4.58 9.62 -6.16
N PRO A 148 -4.07 10.55 -6.99
CA PRO A 148 -4.66 10.79 -8.30
C PRO A 148 -4.73 9.48 -9.06
N ARG A 149 -5.90 9.18 -9.63
CA ARG A 149 -6.17 7.87 -10.25
C ARG A 149 -5.16 7.59 -11.36
N PRO A 150 -4.30 6.57 -11.19
CA PRO A 150 -3.39 6.16 -12.25
C PRO A 150 -4.18 5.65 -13.46
N THR A 151 -3.63 5.78 -14.66
CA THR A 151 -4.36 5.40 -15.88
C THR A 151 -4.31 3.90 -16.16
N THR A 152 -3.28 3.19 -15.65
CA THR A 152 -3.08 1.76 -15.85
C THR A 152 -2.83 1.04 -14.52
N ALA A 153 -3.05 -0.28 -14.52
CA ALA A 153 -2.87 -1.12 -13.34
C ALA A 153 -1.40 -1.39 -12.96
N ASP A 154 -0.45 -1.03 -13.82
CA ASP A 154 1.00 -1.16 -13.66
C ASP A 154 1.71 0.19 -13.53
N ASP A 155 0.95 1.26 -13.30
CA ASP A 155 1.47 2.61 -13.18
C ASP A 155 2.52 2.70 -12.03
N PRO A 156 3.69 3.32 -12.27
CA PRO A 156 4.72 3.47 -11.26
C PRO A 156 4.26 4.18 -9.97
N ALA A 157 3.30 5.10 -10.06
CA ALA A 157 2.73 5.78 -8.90
C ALA A 157 1.95 4.81 -8.01
N LEU A 158 1.19 3.88 -8.61
CA LEU A 158 0.51 2.82 -7.87
C LEU A 158 1.51 1.88 -7.19
N LYS A 159 2.56 1.48 -7.92
CA LYS A 159 3.63 0.64 -7.35
C LYS A 159 4.28 1.33 -6.14
N SER A 160 4.62 2.61 -6.27
CA SER A 160 5.27 3.39 -5.20
C SER A 160 4.36 3.55 -3.98
N LEU A 161 3.04 3.68 -4.21
CA LEU A 161 2.07 3.70 -3.13
C LEU A 161 2.01 2.37 -2.38
N VAL A 162 1.94 1.23 -3.09
CA VAL A 162 1.94 -0.09 -2.44
C VAL A 162 3.19 -0.30 -1.59
N GLN A 163 4.36 0.12 -2.08
CA GLN A 163 5.61 0.08 -1.32
C GLN A 163 5.54 0.92 -0.05
N SER A 164 5.04 2.16 -0.16
CA SER A 164 4.90 3.06 0.99
C SER A 164 3.93 2.50 2.03
N ILE A 165 2.79 1.96 1.58
CA ILE A 165 1.79 1.34 2.44
C ILE A 165 2.36 0.12 3.17
N MET A 166 3.24 -0.67 2.56
CA MET A 166 3.82 -1.84 3.22
C MET A 166 4.73 -1.48 4.39
N TRP A 167 5.47 -0.36 4.29
CA TRP A 167 6.28 0.17 5.39
C TRP A 167 5.42 0.63 6.57
N GLU A 168 4.27 1.23 6.27
CA GLU A 168 3.30 1.63 7.27
C GLU A 168 2.59 0.42 7.89
N LEU A 169 2.11 -0.52 7.06
CA LEU A 169 1.34 -1.68 7.51
C LEU A 169 2.12 -2.54 8.50
N ILE A 170 3.41 -2.75 8.23
CA ILE A 170 4.30 -3.56 9.05
C ILE A 170 5.39 -2.64 9.61
N PRO A 171 5.14 -1.99 10.76
CA PRO A 171 6.07 -1.03 11.33
C PRO A 171 7.33 -1.72 11.88
N GLU A 172 8.41 -0.96 12.05
CA GLU A 172 9.67 -1.49 12.61
C GLU A 172 9.49 -1.96 14.06
N ARG A 173 8.70 -1.21 14.82
CA ARG A 173 8.43 -1.46 16.23
C ARG A 173 6.92 -1.54 16.43
N ASP A 174 6.56 -2.35 17.42
CA ASP A 174 5.18 -2.43 17.86
C ASP A 174 4.87 -1.18 18.71
N PRO A 175 3.97 -0.29 18.25
CA PRO A 175 3.67 0.95 18.96
C PRO A 175 3.07 0.72 20.35
N PHE A 176 2.65 -0.51 20.67
CA PHE A 176 2.10 -0.89 21.97
C PHE A 176 3.09 -1.63 22.89
N ASN A 177 4.27 -1.98 22.38
CA ASN A 177 5.30 -2.71 23.14
C ASN A 177 6.37 -1.77 23.75
N ASP A 178 6.23 -0.45 23.53
CA ASP A 178 7.18 0.57 23.99
C ASP A 178 6.89 1.07 25.42
N GLY A 179 6.07 0.34 26.19
CA GLY A 179 5.68 0.75 27.54
C GLY A 179 4.69 1.93 27.60
N CYS A 180 4.28 2.47 26.45
CA CYS A 180 3.26 3.51 26.36
C CYS A 180 1.85 2.89 26.37
N THR A 181 1.41 2.48 27.54
CA THR A 181 -0.01 2.14 27.76
C THR A 181 -0.83 3.42 27.71
N LEU A 182 -1.57 3.63 26.62
CA LEU A 182 -2.79 4.43 26.54
C LEU A 182 -2.73 5.79 27.26
N SER A 183 -1.87 6.71 26.82
CA SER A 183 -2.10 8.12 27.12
C SER A 183 -1.62 8.99 25.98
N SER A 184 -2.44 9.97 25.66
CA SER A 184 -2.55 10.76 24.43
C SER A 184 -1.38 11.70 24.11
N ASN A 185 -0.14 11.36 24.43
CA ASN A 185 1.05 12.12 24.05
C ASN A 185 2.23 11.18 23.77
N CYS A 186 2.26 10.63 22.56
CA CYS A 186 3.46 10.23 21.83
C CYS A 186 3.32 10.80 20.42
#